data_AF-A0AAN6YUN9-F1
#
_entry.id   AF-A0AAN6YUN9-F1
#
_cell.length_a   1.000
_cell.length_b   1.000
_cell.length_c   1.000
_cell.angle_alpha   90.00
_cell.angle_beta   90.00
_cell.angle_gamma   90.00
#
_symmetry.space_group_name_H-M   'P 1'
#
loop_
_entity.id
_entity.type
_entity.pdbx_description
1 polymer ?
#
loop_
_entity_poly.entity_id
_entity_poly.type
_entity_poly.pdbx_seq_one_letter_code
_entity_poly.pdbx_strand_id
1 'polypeptide(L)'
;MPPRPKHPPEDEIEESFLKGSGPGGQKINKTNSAVQLKHIPTGIVIKSQATRSRSQNRKIARDLLAAKLDELYNGAQSRSAIVSEVKKKRAASAAKKSRRKYRKLAEEKAAAGPETDGEPADTDEEMEAEVLIARDDPRHVPAQAQVANTKNQT
;
A
#
# COMPACT_ATOMS: atom_id res chain seq x y z
N MET A 1 -26.62 6.83 5.60
CA MET A 1 -25.31 6.67 6.26
C MET A 1 -25.49 7.23 7.67
N PRO A 2 -25.06 6.55 8.75
CA PRO A 2 -25.28 7.03 10.12
C PRO A 2 -24.67 8.43 10.31
N PRO A 3 -25.16 9.27 11.24
CA PRO A 3 -24.59 10.60 11.50
C PRO A 3 -23.14 10.50 12.02
N ARG A 4 -22.35 11.57 11.93
CA ARG A 4 -20.99 11.58 12.51
C ARG A 4 -21.09 11.66 14.03
N PRO A 5 -20.29 10.88 14.79
CA PRO A 5 -20.29 11.00 16.25
C PRO A 5 -19.84 12.41 16.65
N LYS A 6 -20.49 12.97 17.66
CA LYS A 6 -20.17 14.31 18.18
C LYS A 6 -18.84 14.25 18.94
N HIS A 7 -18.05 15.32 18.86
CA HIS A 7 -16.84 15.43 19.66
C HIS A 7 -17.19 15.60 21.15
N PRO A 8 -16.44 14.95 22.06
CA PRO A 8 -16.58 15.19 23.50
C PRO A 8 -16.28 16.67 23.83
N PRO A 9 -16.87 17.20 24.93
CA PRO A 9 -16.60 18.56 25.39
C PRO A 9 -15.12 18.73 25.75
N GLU A 10 -14.59 19.94 25.60
CA GLU A 10 -13.15 20.19 25.84
C GLU A 10 -12.77 20.03 27.31
N ASP A 11 -13.72 20.15 28.25
CA ASP A 11 -13.50 20.01 29.70
C ASP A 11 -13.15 18.58 30.15
N GLU A 12 -13.49 17.58 29.33
CA GLU A 12 -13.24 16.16 29.63
C GLU A 12 -11.97 15.63 28.94
N ILE A 13 -11.21 16.52 28.28
CA ILE A 13 -10.07 16.14 27.43
C ILE A 13 -8.78 16.80 27.93
N GLU A 14 -7.79 15.97 28.22
CA GLU A 14 -6.42 16.42 28.41
C GLU A 14 -5.68 16.40 27.06
N GLU A 15 -5.19 17.56 26.62
CA GLU A 15 -4.39 17.71 25.41
C GLU A 15 -2.90 17.85 25.76
N SER A 16 -2.06 17.08 25.08
CA SER A 16 -0.60 17.11 25.22
C SER A 16 0.08 17.12 23.85
N PHE A 17 1.09 17.97 23.69
CA PHE A 17 1.87 18.07 22.46
C PHE A 17 3.18 17.32 22.60
N LEU A 18 3.45 16.44 21.64
CA LEU A 18 4.64 15.60 21.61
C LEU A 18 5.48 15.90 20.37
N LYS A 19 6.76 15.55 20.44
CA LYS A 19 7.62 15.45 19.25
C LYS A 19 7.19 14.24 18.43
N GLY A 20 7.29 14.37 17.10
CA GLY A 20 7.04 13.23 16.24
C GLY A 20 8.08 12.14 16.46
N SER A 21 7.67 10.89 16.35
CA SER A 21 8.58 9.74 16.41
C SER A 21 8.70 9.10 15.02
N GLY A 22 9.86 8.50 14.74
CA GLY A 22 10.14 7.73 13.52
C GLY A 22 11.25 8.32 12.64
N PRO A 23 11.65 7.60 11.57
CA PRO A 23 12.59 8.08 10.56
C PRO A 23 11.92 9.21 9.77
N GLY A 24 11.99 10.41 10.33
CA GLY A 24 11.41 11.63 9.79
C GLY A 24 12.48 12.68 9.48
N GLY A 25 12.10 13.66 8.67
CA GLY A 25 12.94 14.83 8.41
C GLY A 25 13.01 15.79 9.61
N GLN A 26 13.77 16.88 9.43
CA GLN A 26 13.97 17.92 10.43
C GLN A 26 12.67 18.40 11.09
N LYS A 27 11.58 18.50 10.32
CA LYS A 27 10.28 19.01 10.81
C LYS A 27 9.60 18.08 11.82
N ILE A 28 9.76 16.77 11.69
CA ILE A 28 9.15 15.78 12.58
C ILE A 28 9.88 15.76 13.93
N ASN A 29 11.21 15.84 13.90
CA ASN A 29 12.06 15.72 15.09
C ASN A 29 12.15 17.03 15.90
N LYS A 30 12.05 18.19 15.22
CA LYS A 30 12.22 19.50 15.87
C LYS A 30 10.91 20.14 16.33
N THR A 31 9.80 19.88 15.66
CA THR A 31 8.51 20.53 15.96
C THR A 31 7.60 19.61 16.76
N ASN A 32 7.05 20.12 17.85
CA ASN A 32 6.01 19.45 18.65
C ASN A 32 4.66 19.47 17.90
N SER A 33 4.58 18.71 16.82
CA SER A 33 3.43 18.66 15.93
C SER A 33 2.51 17.47 16.22
N ALA A 34 2.98 16.44 16.90
CA ALA A 34 2.17 15.30 17.30
C ALA A 34 1.24 15.70 18.45
N VAL A 35 -0.02 15.28 18.39
CA VAL A 35 -1.03 15.58 19.41
C VAL A 35 -1.45 14.29 20.09
N GLN A 36 -1.44 14.29 21.42
CA GLN A 36 -2.00 13.26 22.26
C GLN A 36 -3.24 13.83 22.95
N LEU A 37 -4.37 13.16 22.80
CA LEU A 37 -5.60 13.47 23.53
C LEU A 37 -5.90 12.30 24.48
N LYS A 38 -6.22 12.62 25.72
CA LYS A 38 -6.70 11.67 26.72
C LYS A 38 -8.07 12.10 27.20
N HIS A 39 -9.04 11.20 27.10
CA HIS A 39 -10.37 11.41 27.65
C HIS A 39 -10.36 10.99 29.12
N ILE A 40 -10.62 11.93 30.02
CA ILE A 40 -10.50 11.73 31.47
C ILE A 40 -11.47 10.64 31.96
N PRO A 41 -12.78 10.67 31.64
CA PRO A 41 -13.72 9.73 32.27
C PRO A 41 -13.63 8.31 31.71
N THR A 42 -13.21 8.11 30.44
CA THR A 42 -13.05 6.76 29.87
C THR A 42 -11.61 6.26 29.89
N GLY A 43 -10.63 7.11 30.22
CA GLY A 43 -9.21 6.77 30.20
C GLY A 43 -8.63 6.49 28.80
N ILE A 44 -9.38 6.73 27.72
CA ILE A 44 -8.92 6.44 26.36
C ILE A 44 -7.89 7.47 25.94
N VAL A 45 -6.72 6.98 25.52
CA VAL A 45 -5.62 7.78 24.99
C VAL A 45 -5.49 7.56 23.49
N ILE A 46 -5.42 8.66 22.74
CA ILE A 46 -5.19 8.64 21.29
C ILE A 46 -4.02 9.56 20.95
N LYS A 47 -3.15 9.09 20.07
CA LYS A 47 -2.04 9.85 19.51
C LYS A 47 -2.25 10.02 18.01
N SER A 48 -2.04 11.22 17.49
CA SER A 48 -2.14 11.52 16.06
C SER A 48 -0.90 12.27 15.56
N GLN A 49 -0.26 11.71 14.54
CA GLN A 49 0.91 12.25 13.84
C GLN A 49 0.70 12.10 12.31
N ALA A 50 -0.48 12.48 11.81
CA ALA A 50 -0.80 12.33 10.39
C ALA A 50 -0.18 13.42 9.50
N THR A 51 -0.06 14.64 10.03
CA THR A 51 0.36 15.81 9.24
C THR A 51 1.46 16.61 9.96
N ARG A 52 2.11 17.51 9.22
CA ARG A 52 3.09 18.47 9.77
C ARG A 52 2.47 19.61 10.59
N SER A 53 1.15 19.72 10.65
CA SER A 53 0.42 20.83 11.28
C SER A 53 -0.28 20.37 12.56
N ARG A 54 0.00 21.05 13.68
CA ARG A 54 -0.62 20.76 14.99
C ARG A 54 -2.15 20.89 14.96
N SER A 55 -2.69 21.89 14.26
CA SER A 55 -4.13 22.14 14.23
C SER A 55 -4.90 21.07 13.45
N GLN A 56 -4.31 20.56 12.37
CA GLN A 56 -4.84 19.43 11.62
C GLN A 56 -4.76 18.15 12.47
N ASN A 57 -3.64 17.90 13.13
CA ASN A 57 -3.50 16.75 14.02
C ASN A 57 -4.50 16.79 15.19
N ARG A 58 -4.80 17.98 15.75
CA ARG A 58 -5.83 18.19 16.79
C ARG A 58 -7.22 17.79 16.29
N LYS A 59 -7.62 18.23 15.09
CA LYS A 59 -8.90 17.86 14.47
C LYS A 59 -9.00 16.35 14.25
N ILE A 60 -7.97 15.76 13.65
CA ILE A 60 -7.90 14.31 13.38
C ILE A 60 -7.95 13.52 14.69
N ALA A 61 -7.23 13.96 15.73
CA ALA A 61 -7.26 13.30 17.03
C ALA A 61 -8.66 13.33 17.67
N ARG A 62 -9.39 14.45 17.56
CA ARG A 62 -10.79 14.53 18.04
C ARG A 62 -11.74 13.64 17.24
N ASP A 63 -11.58 13.58 15.92
CA ASP A 63 -12.37 12.69 15.05
C ASP A 63 -12.17 11.23 15.44
N LEU A 64 -10.91 10.83 15.67
CA LEU A 64 -10.55 9.49 16.13
C LEU A 64 -11.07 9.20 17.54
N LEU A 65 -11.03 10.19 18.45
CA LEU A 65 -11.56 10.04 19.80
C LEU A 65 -13.07 9.83 19.80
N ALA A 66 -13.79 10.65 19.04
CA ALA A 66 -15.23 10.51 18.86
C ALA A 66 -15.58 9.13 18.25
N ALA A 67 -14.82 8.65 17.27
CA ALA A 67 -15.04 7.33 16.69
C ALA A 67 -14.79 6.19 17.68
N LYS A 68 -13.72 6.26 18.49
CA LYS A 68 -13.46 5.24 19.53
C LYS A 68 -14.51 5.26 20.65
N LEU A 69 -14.97 6.44 21.04
CA LEU A 69 -16.05 6.56 22.03
C LEU A 69 -17.36 5.99 21.47
N ASP A 70 -17.71 6.29 20.22
CA ASP A 70 -18.88 5.73 19.55
C ASP A 70 -18.79 4.20 19.45
N GLU A 71 -17.62 3.65 19.15
CA GLU A 71 -17.39 2.21 19.16
C GLU A 71 -17.57 1.59 20.56
N LEU A 72 -17.12 2.28 21.61
CA LEU A 72 -17.29 1.82 22.99
C LEU A 72 -18.76 1.82 23.43
N TYR A 73 -19.51 2.88 23.11
CA TYR A 73 -20.92 3.01 23.54
C TYR A 73 -21.89 2.23 22.65
N ASN A 74 -21.72 2.28 21.34
CA ASN A 74 -22.68 1.76 20.36
C ASN A 74 -22.25 0.43 19.71
N GLY A 75 -20.98 0.03 19.83
CA GLY A 75 -20.48 -1.27 19.35
C GLY A 75 -20.86 -1.58 17.90
N ALA A 76 -21.80 -2.51 17.72
CA ALA A 76 -22.29 -2.94 16.39
C ALA A 76 -23.05 -1.84 15.62
N GLN A 77 -23.65 -0.88 16.32
CA GLN A 77 -24.33 0.27 15.70
C GLN A 77 -23.40 1.46 15.47
N SER A 78 -22.12 1.33 15.83
CA SER A 78 -21.15 2.38 15.61
C SER A 78 -21.05 2.71 14.12
N ARG A 79 -20.80 4.00 13.85
CA ARG A 79 -20.64 4.46 12.47
C ARG A 79 -19.51 3.72 11.76
N SER A 80 -18.40 3.45 12.45
CA SER A 80 -17.24 2.74 11.89
C SER A 80 -17.63 1.34 11.40
N ALA A 81 -18.38 0.59 12.21
CA ALA A 81 -18.86 -0.75 11.86
C ALA A 81 -19.77 -0.71 10.64
N ILE A 82 -20.79 0.16 10.63
CA ILE A 82 -21.74 0.29 9.51
C ILE A 82 -21.04 0.72 8.22
N VAL A 83 -20.13 1.70 8.31
CA VAL A 83 -19.38 2.18 7.13
C VAL A 83 -18.46 1.09 6.61
N SER A 84 -17.82 0.32 7.49
CA SER A 84 -16.99 -0.81 7.09
C SER A 84 -17.81 -1.87 6.34
N GLU A 85 -19.02 -2.16 6.80
CA GLU A 85 -19.91 -3.15 6.20
C GLU A 85 -20.39 -2.71 4.82
N VAL A 86 -20.83 -1.45 4.68
CA VAL A 86 -21.21 -0.88 3.38
C VAL A 86 -20.03 -0.89 2.42
N LYS A 87 -18.82 -0.56 2.89
CA LYS A 87 -17.60 -0.59 2.08
C LYS A 87 -17.27 -2.01 1.61
N LYS A 88 -17.38 -3.02 2.50
CA LYS A 88 -17.19 -4.44 2.17
C LYS A 88 -18.20 -4.89 1.10
N LYS A 89 -19.49 -4.59 1.27
CA LYS A 89 -20.55 -4.93 0.28
C LYS A 89 -20.27 -4.32 -1.10
N ARG A 90 -19.86 -3.04 -1.14
CA ARG A 90 -19.49 -2.35 -2.38
C ARG A 90 -18.25 -2.98 -3.03
N ALA A 91 -17.21 -3.28 -2.26
CA ALA A 91 -16.00 -3.92 -2.74
C ALA A 91 -16.29 -5.34 -3.29
N ALA A 92 -17.09 -6.14 -2.59
CA ALA A 92 -17.48 -7.47 -3.05
C ALA A 92 -18.27 -7.43 -4.38
N SER A 93 -19.18 -6.46 -4.50
CA SER A 93 -19.94 -6.24 -5.74
C SER A 93 -19.02 -5.81 -6.90
N ALA A 94 -18.07 -4.91 -6.65
CA ALA A 94 -17.07 -4.50 -7.64
C ALA A 94 -16.18 -5.67 -8.08
N ALA A 95 -15.69 -6.48 -7.12
CA ALA A 95 -14.89 -7.67 -7.39
C ALA A 95 -15.67 -8.73 -8.20
N LYS A 96 -16.97 -8.92 -7.93
CA LYS A 96 -17.82 -9.82 -8.73
C LYS A 96 -17.95 -9.34 -10.17
N LYS A 97 -18.15 -8.04 -10.38
CA LYS A 97 -18.23 -7.43 -11.72
C LYS A 97 -16.92 -7.55 -12.48
N SER A 98 -15.79 -7.23 -11.83
CA SER A 98 -14.47 -7.34 -12.46
C SER A 98 -14.16 -8.78 -12.86
N ARG A 99 -14.37 -9.75 -11.96
CA ARG A 99 -14.18 -11.18 -12.27
C ARG A 99 -15.00 -11.64 -13.48
N ARG A 100 -16.27 -11.23 -13.58
CA ARG A 100 -17.10 -11.55 -14.75
C ARG A 100 -16.55 -10.93 -16.03
N LYS A 101 -16.12 -9.68 -15.98
CA LYS A 101 -15.51 -8.97 -17.13
C LYS A 101 -14.26 -9.70 -17.62
N TYR A 102 -13.32 -9.98 -16.72
CA TYR A 102 -12.06 -10.65 -17.09
C TYR A 102 -12.26 -12.10 -17.51
N ARG A 103 -13.23 -12.82 -16.93
CA ARG A 103 -13.61 -14.15 -17.40
C ARG A 103 -14.14 -14.14 -18.82
N LYS A 104 -15.07 -13.22 -19.15
CA LYS A 104 -15.61 -13.09 -20.50
C LYS A 104 -14.51 -12.78 -21.52
N LEU A 105 -13.62 -11.84 -21.19
CA LEU A 105 -12.48 -11.50 -22.05
C LEU A 105 -11.52 -12.68 -22.25
N ALA A 106 -11.32 -13.52 -21.22
CA ALA A 106 -10.51 -14.72 -21.33
C ALA A 106 -11.17 -15.79 -22.21
N GLU A 107 -12.50 -15.99 -22.09
CA GLU A 107 -13.27 -16.89 -22.95
C GLU A 107 -13.28 -16.40 -24.41
N GLU A 108 -13.45 -15.09 -24.65
CA GLU A 108 -13.39 -14.46 -25.97
C GLU A 108 -11.98 -14.56 -26.59
N LYS A 109 -10.93 -14.35 -25.79
CA LYS A 109 -9.54 -14.54 -26.23
C LYS A 109 -9.22 -16.01 -26.52
N ALA A 110 -9.75 -16.95 -25.73
CA ALA A 110 -9.59 -18.38 -26.00
C ALA A 110 -10.36 -18.81 -27.26
N ALA A 111 -11.53 -18.21 -27.52
CA ALA A 111 -12.33 -18.44 -28.72
C ALA A 111 -11.73 -17.81 -29.99
N ALA A 112 -11.00 -16.70 -29.85
CA ALA A 112 -10.26 -16.07 -30.95
C ALA A 112 -9.05 -16.90 -31.43
N GLY A 113 -8.74 -18.01 -30.76
CA GLY A 113 -7.57 -18.86 -31.06
C GLY A 113 -6.25 -18.16 -30.69
N PRO A 114 -5.11 -18.88 -30.70
CA PRO A 114 -3.83 -18.20 -30.72
C PRO A 114 -3.78 -17.42 -32.03
N GLU A 115 -3.82 -16.08 -31.95
CA GLU A 115 -3.34 -15.21 -33.02
C GLU A 115 -1.94 -15.73 -33.35
N THR A 116 -1.81 -16.42 -34.48
CA THR A 116 -0.52 -16.78 -35.04
C THR A 116 0.10 -15.46 -35.46
N ASP A 117 0.89 -14.85 -34.58
CA ASP A 117 1.90 -13.90 -35.01
C ASP A 117 2.68 -14.65 -36.09
N GLY A 118 2.51 -14.20 -37.34
CA GLY A 118 3.07 -14.87 -38.51
C GLY A 118 4.55 -15.14 -38.25
N GLU A 119 4.94 -16.40 -38.41
CA GLU A 119 6.34 -16.77 -38.54
C GLU A 119 6.97 -15.80 -39.56
N PRO A 120 8.10 -15.13 -39.26
CA PRO A 120 8.90 -14.59 -40.34
C PRO A 120 9.28 -15.79 -41.21
N ALA A 121 8.83 -15.77 -42.46
CA ALA A 121 9.21 -16.74 -43.47
C ALA A 121 10.72 -16.62 -43.71
N ASP A 122 11.51 -17.38 -42.95
CA ASP A 122 12.90 -17.67 -43.31
C ASP A 122 12.84 -18.70 -44.46
N THR A 123 12.87 -18.18 -45.68
CA THR A 123 13.13 -18.97 -46.90
C THR A 123 14.52 -19.59 -46.78
N ASP A 124 14.57 -20.91 -46.68
CA ASP A 124 15.78 -21.71 -46.86
C ASP A 124 16.24 -21.66 -48.33
N GLU A 125 17.34 -20.96 -48.62
CA GLU A 125 18.22 -21.28 -49.75
C GLU A 125 19.53 -21.83 -49.17
N GLU A 126 19.74 -23.15 -49.36
CA GLU A 126 20.94 -23.87 -48.97
C GLU A 126 22.19 -23.40 -49.74
N MET A 127 23.25 -23.17 -48.97
CA MET A 127 24.66 -23.50 -49.22
C MET A 127 25.31 -23.14 -50.58
N GLU A 128 26.34 -22.29 -50.53
CA GLU A 128 27.71 -22.72 -50.85
C GLU A 128 28.72 -21.97 -49.97
N ALA A 129 29.74 -22.70 -49.52
CA ALA A 129 30.85 -22.22 -48.71
C ALA A 129 31.98 -21.70 -49.60
N GLU A 130 32.67 -20.65 -49.12
CA GLU A 130 34.07 -20.23 -49.33
C GLU A 130 34.11 -18.69 -49.12
N VAL A 131 35.06 -18.00 -48.48
CA VAL A 131 36.42 -18.28 -48.02
C VAL A 131 36.78 -17.19 -46.99
N LEU A 132 37.70 -17.55 -46.08
CA LEU A 132 38.53 -16.72 -45.20
C LEU A 132 38.56 -15.20 -45.47
N ILE A 133 38.41 -14.39 -44.41
CA ILE A 133 39.38 -13.33 -44.02
C ILE A 133 39.21 -13.02 -42.53
N ALA A 134 40.33 -13.11 -41.83
CA ALA A 134 40.52 -12.80 -40.42
C ALA A 134 40.13 -11.37 -40.04
N ARG A 135 39.62 -11.19 -38.81
CA ARG A 135 39.85 -9.98 -38.00
C ARG A 135 39.49 -10.23 -36.53
N ASP A 136 40.52 -10.12 -35.69
CA ASP A 136 40.50 -9.95 -34.24
C ASP A 136 39.32 -9.15 -33.68
N ASP A 137 38.67 -9.64 -32.61
CA ASP A 137 38.07 -8.77 -31.57
C ASP A 137 38.35 -9.36 -30.15
N PRO A 138 39.17 -8.70 -29.32
CA PRO A 138 39.81 -9.29 -28.14
C PRO A 138 39.00 -9.13 -26.83
N ARG A 139 37.70 -9.43 -26.79
CA ARG A 139 36.88 -9.18 -25.57
C ARG A 139 35.92 -10.30 -25.14
N HIS A 140 36.27 -11.57 -25.36
CA HIS A 140 35.58 -12.68 -24.69
C HIS A 140 36.35 -13.13 -23.44
N VAL A 141 35.82 -12.83 -22.26
CA VAL A 141 36.32 -13.37 -20.98
C VAL A 141 35.29 -14.40 -20.49
N PRO A 142 35.64 -15.70 -20.39
CA PRO A 142 34.72 -16.70 -19.85
C PRO A 142 34.63 -16.61 -18.32
N ALA A 143 33.42 -16.76 -17.79
CA ALA A 143 33.13 -16.79 -16.36
C ALA A 143 33.81 -18.01 -15.69
N GLN A 144 34.72 -17.76 -14.75
CA GLN A 144 35.28 -18.80 -13.90
C GLN A 144 34.48 -19.00 -12.61
N ALA A 145 34.42 -20.27 -12.25
CA ALA A 145 33.74 -20.90 -11.13
C ALA A 145 34.14 -20.42 -9.73
N GLN A 146 33.16 -20.50 -8.83
CA GLN A 146 33.19 -20.89 -7.41
C GLN A 146 34.34 -20.41 -6.51
N VAL A 147 34.01 -19.73 -5.40
CA VAL A 147 34.45 -20.19 -4.06
C VAL A 147 33.40 -19.81 -3.01
N ALA A 148 33.02 -20.79 -2.20
CA ALA A 148 32.20 -20.67 -1.01
C ALA A 148 32.81 -19.70 0.01
N ASN A 149 31.97 -18.94 0.72
CA ASN A 149 32.40 -18.25 1.93
C ASN A 149 31.49 -18.61 3.11
N THR A 150 31.96 -19.58 3.89
CA THR A 150 31.43 -19.92 5.21
C THR A 150 32.31 -19.28 6.28
N LYS A 151 31.63 -18.66 7.27
CA LYS A 151 32.08 -18.38 8.64
C LYS A 151 33.09 -17.22 8.83
N ASN A 152 32.71 -16.25 9.65
CA ASN A 152 33.20 -16.22 11.03
C ASN A 152 32.31 -15.38 11.94
N GLN A 153 31.79 -16.05 12.97
CA GLN A 153 31.44 -15.48 14.26
C GLN A 153 32.75 -15.19 15.01
N THR A 154 32.86 -14.02 15.62
CA THR A 154 33.48 -13.85 16.94
C THR A 154 32.79 -12.67 17.60
#